data_AF-A0A2V6V966-F1
#
_entry.id   AF-A0A2V6V966-F1
#
_cell.length_a   1.000
_cell.length_b   1.000
_cell.length_c   1.000
_cell.angle_alpha   90.00
_cell.angle_beta   90.00
_cell.angle_gamma   90.00
#
_symmetry.space_group_name_H-M   'P 1'
#
loop_
_entity.id
_entity.type
_entity.pdbx_description
1 polymer ?
#
loop_
_entity_poly.entity_id
_entity_poly.type
_entity_poly.pdbx_seq_one_letter_code
_entity_poly.pdbx_strand_id
1 'polypeptide(L)' 'MAEPGEDSNSRCPVCRAKVVVKLQNEVVIHNAILKVDSPTGRVTAKCSRCKSWVEVPLRYLG' A
#
# COMPACT_ATOMS: atom_id res chain seq x y z
N MET A 1 -22.43 10.99 9.13
CA MET A 1 -21.04 10.81 9.58
C MET A 1 -20.45 9.73 8.69
N ALA A 2 -19.59 10.08 7.74
CA ALA A 2 -19.12 9.14 6.71
C ALA A 2 -18.03 8.24 7.29
N GLU A 3 -18.20 6.95 7.08
CA GLU A 3 -17.33 5.86 7.52
C GLU A 3 -15.90 6.05 6.96
N PRO A 4 -14.82 5.83 7.74
CA PRO A 4 -13.48 5.81 7.17
C PRO A 4 -13.42 4.59 6.24
N GLY A 5 -13.53 4.86 4.94
CA GLY A 5 -13.69 3.87 3.89
C GLY A 5 -12.71 2.71 4.06
N GLU A 6 -13.28 1.52 4.20
CA GLU A 6 -12.54 0.27 4.06
C GLU A 6 -12.12 0.14 2.59
N ASP A 7 -11.04 0.85 2.25
CA ASP A 7 -10.44 0.83 0.94
C ASP A 7 -9.98 -0.60 0.68
N SER A 8 -10.66 -1.27 -0.26
CA SER A 8 -10.28 -2.61 -0.74
C SER A 8 -8.82 -2.67 -1.21
N ASN A 9 -8.21 -1.51 -1.47
CA ASN A 9 -6.80 -1.34 -1.81
C ASN A 9 -5.83 -1.48 -0.61
N SER A 10 -6.33 -1.76 0.59
CA SER A 10 -5.52 -1.88 1.80
C SER A 10 -4.95 -3.28 2.04
N ARG A 11 -5.44 -4.26 1.29
CA ARG A 11 -5.07 -5.68 1.43
C ARG A 11 -4.35 -6.18 0.19
N CYS A 12 -3.46 -7.14 0.38
CA CYS A 12 -2.83 -7.82 -0.74
C CYS A 12 -3.90 -8.57 -1.56
N PRO A 13 -3.99 -8.36 -2.89
CA PRO A 13 -4.97 -9.05 -3.72
C PRO A 13 -4.76 -10.57 -3.76
N VAL A 14 -3.54 -11.04 -3.46
CA VAL A 14 -3.20 -12.47 -3.52
C VAL A 14 -3.54 -13.20 -2.22
N CYS A 15 -3.04 -12.72 -1.08
CA CYS A 15 -3.18 -13.41 0.21
C CYS A 15 -4.11 -12.72 1.21
N ARG A 16 -4.70 -11.59 0.81
CA ARG A 16 -5.61 -10.74 1.62
C ARG A 16 -5.01 -10.23 2.93
N ALA A 17 -3.71 -10.39 3.15
CA ALA A 17 -3.00 -9.78 4.28
C ALA A 17 -3.12 -8.26 4.21
N LYS A 18 -3.24 -7.59 5.36
CA LYS A 18 -3.22 -6.13 5.44
C LYS A 18 -1.81 -5.64 5.08
N VAL A 19 -1.72 -4.81 4.03
CA VAL A 19 -0.46 -4.24 3.53
C VAL A 19 -0.42 -2.74 3.79
N VAL A 20 -1.57 -2.07 3.64
CA VAL A 20 -1.74 -0.65 3.94
C VAL A 20 -2.69 -0.53 5.12
N VAL A 21 -2.37 0.33 6.07
CA VAL A 21 -3.26 0.72 7.16
C VAL A 21 -3.37 2.24 7.12
N LYS A 22 -4.56 2.74 6.80
CA LYS A 22 -4.86 4.17 6.88
C LYS A 22 -5.26 4.48 8.34
N LEU A 23 -4.44 5.27 9.02
CA LEU A 23 -4.77 5.87 10.32
C LEU A 23 -5.25 7.31 10.09
N GLN A 24 -5.71 7.98 11.13
CA GLN A 24 -6.34 9.32 11.00
C GLN A 24 -5.42 10.35 10.33
N ASN A 25 -4.12 10.30 10.59
CA ASN A 25 -3.14 11.26 10.08
C ASN A 25 -1.94 10.64 9.37
N GLU A 26 -1.92 9.32 9.21
CA GLU A 26 -0.78 8.61 8.63
C GLU A 26 -1.22 7.39 7.82
N VAL A 27 -0.37 7.01 6.86
CA VAL A 27 -0.51 5.76 6.10
C VAL A 27 0.64 4.86 6.49
N VAL A 28 0.33 3.78 7.19
CA VAL A 28 1.30 2.77 7.60
C VAL A 28 1.35 1.67 6.55
N ILE A 29 2.52 1.48 5.95
CA ILE A 29 2.78 0.35 5.06
C ILE A 29 3.48 -0.75 5.86
N HIS A 30 2.82 -1.88 6.06
CA HIS A 30 3.42 -3.00 6.74
C HIS A 30 4.40 -3.73 5.80
N ASN A 31 5.69 -3.35 5.91
CA ASN A 31 6.89 -4.08 5.44
C ASN A 31 7.18 -3.99 3.91
N ALA A 32 8.34 -4.47 3.42
CA ALA A 32 9.64 -3.78 3.33
C ALA A 32 10.21 -4.04 1.93
N ILE A 33 10.93 -3.07 1.36
CA ILE A 33 11.18 -2.85 -0.07
C ILE A 33 9.97 -2.21 -0.76
N LEU A 34 10.12 -0.92 -1.02
CA LEU A 34 9.29 -0.16 -1.95
C LEU A 34 9.99 -0.17 -3.31
N LYS A 35 9.22 -0.38 -4.37
CA LYS A 35 9.66 -0.18 -5.73
C LYS A 35 8.92 1.02 -6.29
N VAL A 36 9.68 2.03 -6.71
CA VAL A 36 9.17 3.21 -7.37
C VAL A 36 9.29 3.03 -8.87
N ASP A 37 8.22 3.29 -9.59
CA ASP A 37 8.26 3.52 -11.03
C ASP A 37 8.53 5.01 -11.28
N SER A 38 9.76 5.36 -11.66
CA SER A 38 10.18 6.76 -11.83
C SER A 38 9.38 7.56 -12.88
N PRO A 39 8.97 7.03 -14.05
CA PRO A 39 8.24 7.84 -15.02
C PRO A 39 6.83 8.20 -14.57
N THR A 40 6.18 7.38 -13.74
CA THR A 40 4.81 7.65 -13.27
C THR A 40 4.73 8.12 -11.81
N GLY A 41 5.80 7.93 -11.04
CA GLY A 41 5.84 8.17 -9.60
C GLY A 41 5.04 7.14 -8.78
N ARG A 42 4.56 6.06 -9.41
CA ARG A 42 3.79 5.00 -8.72
C ARG A 42 4.70 4.19 -7.80
N VAL A 43 4.17 3.82 -6.64
CA VAL A 43 4.90 3.06 -5.64
C VAL A 43 4.22 1.71 -5.43
N THR A 44 5.01 0.65 -5.44
CA THR A 44 4.56 -0.71 -5.09
C THR A 44 5.31 -1.20 -3.86
N ALA A 45 4.62 -1.92 -2.99
CA ALA A 45 5.20 -2.54 -1.81
C ALA A 45 5.17 -4.07 -1.93
N LYS A 46 6.19 -4.72 -1.39
CA LYS A 46 6.24 -6.19 -1.35
C LYS A 46 5.49 -6.73 -0.14
N CYS A 47 4.45 -7.54 -0.36
CA CYS A 47 3.67 -8.14 0.70
C CYS A 47 4.56 -9.05 1.58
N SER A 48 4.56 -8.83 2.89
CA SER A 48 5.35 -9.62 3.84
C SER A 48 4.94 -11.10 3.88
N ARG A 49 3.69 -11.42 3.58
CA ARG A 49 3.14 -12.78 3.68
C ARG A 49 3.40 -13.62 2.42
N CYS A 50 2.89 -13.19 1.28
CA CYS A 50 2.99 -13.94 0.02
C CYS A 50 4.06 -13.44 -0.94
N LYS A 51 4.78 -12.36 -0.59
CA LYS A 51 5.87 -11.77 -1.38
C LYS A 51 5.47 -11.17 -2.74
N SER A 52 4.17 -11.11 -3.04
CA SER A 52 3.62 -10.42 -4.21
C SER A 52 3.78 -8.90 -4.09
N TRP A 53 3.89 -8.21 -5.22
CA TRP A 53 3.91 -6.75 -5.30
C TRP A 53 2.49 -6.20 -5.30
N VAL A 54 2.26 -5.12 -4.56
CA VAL A 54 0.95 -4.48 -4.38
C VAL A 54 1.12 -2.98 -4.57
N GLU A 55 0.27 -2.35 -5.38
CA GLU A 55 0.24 -0.89 -5.50
C GLU A 55 -0.18 -0.28 -4.16
N VAL A 56 0.54 0.74 -3.70
CA VAL A 56 0.25 1.43 -2.43
C VAL A 56 -0.04 2.90 -2.71
N PRO A 57 -0.86 3.57 -1.88
CA PRO A 57 -1.25 4.96 -2.08
C PRO A 57 -0.14 5.93 -1.67
N LEU A 58 1.09 5.66 -2.08
CA LEU A 58 2.25 6.53 -1.95
C LEU A 58 2.65 7.02 -3.34
N ARG A 59 3.16 8.24 -3.40
CA ARG A 59 3.70 8.84 -4.62
C ARG A 59 5.11 9.31 -4.34
N TYR A 60 6.05 8.89 -5.19
CA TYR A 60 7.41 9.42 -5.15
C TYR A 60 7.44 10.76 -5.89
N LEU A 61 8.00 11.79 -5.26
CA LEU A 61 8.00 13.16 -5.80
C LEU A 61 9.32 13.59 -6.44
N GLY A 62 10.38 12.76 -6.39
CA GLY A 62 11.71 13.12 -6.89
C GLY A 62 12.56 13.72 -5.80
#